data_AF-A0A7W0XGI2-F1
#
_entry.id   AF-A0A7W0XGI2-F1
#
_cell.length_a   1.000
_cell.length_b   1.000
_cell.length_c   1.000
_cell.angle_alpha   90.00
_cell.angle_beta   90.00
_cell.angle_gamma   90.00
#
_symmetry.space_group_name_H-M   'P 1'
#
loop_
_entity.id
_entity.type
_entity.pdbx_description
1 polymer ?
#
loop_
_entity_poly.entity_id
_entity_poly.type
_entity_poly.pdbx_seq_one_letter_code
_entity_poly.pdbx_strand_id
1 'polypeptide(L)'
;MNTCSSHPRAASIILTTVSLVPILCSSGNAQGQGPGWGAGIVVDERLSVLRASPDLSGKLLRRIGRGRAVSITGRIRSRDGVLFYSVKVTRRTRGWLQKDALILPRRAGEDARLLRLLNASADFDRVARARIFLNAFPRSPLRPGVLLLFGDAAEQAAIGLSHDASRRLSADEMQANDAPSFSYFLNYSGIDRYNRQGVRFAFDRQQRKFHYDGASWREIIRRYPRSPEAIEARQRLKSLSVVLTR
;
A
#
# COMPACT_ATOMS: atom_id res chain seq x y z
N MET A 1 73.99 -32.96 18.82
CA MET A 1 72.93 -33.88 19.28
C MET A 1 72.11 -33.12 20.32
N ASN A 2 71.05 -32.45 19.86
CA ASN A 2 69.64 -32.80 20.08
C ASN A 2 69.12 -32.20 21.40
N THR A 3 68.03 -31.45 21.49
CA THR A 3 67.10 -30.82 20.54
C THR A 3 66.33 -29.78 21.35
N CYS A 4 66.10 -28.63 20.74
CA CYS A 4 65.18 -27.57 21.15
C CYS A 4 63.73 -28.10 21.17
N SER A 5 62.92 -27.80 22.20
CA SER A 5 61.46 -27.82 22.06
C SER A 5 60.83 -26.61 22.75
N SER A 6 60.25 -25.77 21.90
CA SER A 6 59.34 -24.68 22.18
C SER A 6 57.91 -25.23 22.25
N HIS A 7 57.16 -24.94 23.31
CA HIS A 7 55.71 -25.09 23.30
C HIS A 7 55.01 -23.73 23.49
N PRO A 8 54.07 -23.37 22.60
CA PRO A 8 53.38 -22.09 22.62
C PRO A 8 52.12 -22.09 23.51
N ARG A 9 51.71 -20.86 23.80
CA ARG A 9 50.61 -20.39 24.62
C ARG A 9 49.26 -21.05 24.31
N ALA A 10 48.59 -21.54 25.35
CA ALA A 10 47.17 -21.87 25.32
C ALA A 10 46.35 -20.57 25.29
N ALA A 11 45.83 -20.21 24.12
CA ALA A 11 44.83 -19.15 23.96
C ALA A 11 43.44 -19.76 24.18
N SER A 12 42.78 -19.34 25.27
CA SER A 12 41.37 -19.65 25.54
C SER A 12 40.47 -19.05 24.46
N ILE A 13 39.85 -19.93 23.67
CA ILE A 13 38.78 -19.58 22.73
C ILE A 13 37.49 -19.39 23.55
N ILE A 14 37.08 -18.14 23.73
CA ILE A 14 35.75 -17.80 24.27
C ILE A 14 34.75 -18.00 23.13
N LEU A 15 33.95 -19.07 23.24
CA LEU A 15 32.88 -19.42 22.32
C LEU A 15 31.67 -18.53 22.61
N THR A 16 31.57 -17.36 21.96
CA THR A 16 30.43 -16.46 22.11
C THR A 16 29.24 -16.99 21.32
N THR A 17 28.22 -17.46 22.05
CA THR A 17 26.93 -17.92 21.53
C THR A 17 26.14 -16.75 20.94
N VAL A 18 26.19 -16.61 19.61
CA VAL A 18 25.33 -15.67 18.86
C VAL A 18 23.90 -16.20 18.88
N SER A 19 23.09 -15.62 19.76
CA SER A 19 21.69 -15.95 19.91
C SER A 19 20.86 -15.29 18.81
N LEU A 20 20.10 -16.14 18.12
CA LEU A 20 19.07 -15.86 17.12
C LEU A 20 18.10 -14.75 17.60
N VAL A 21 17.96 -13.66 16.84
CA VAL A 21 16.81 -12.75 16.95
C VAL A 21 16.11 -12.67 15.59
N PRO A 22 14.98 -13.36 15.38
CA PRO A 22 14.18 -13.16 14.18
C PRO A 22 13.42 -11.83 14.31
N ILE A 23 13.81 -10.83 13.53
CA ILE A 23 13.04 -9.59 13.33
C ILE A 23 11.82 -9.92 12.47
N LEU A 24 10.74 -10.34 13.12
CA LEU A 24 9.39 -10.43 12.55
C LEU A 24 8.63 -9.14 12.87
N CYS A 25 8.84 -8.08 12.09
CA CYS A 25 7.95 -6.92 12.09
C CYS A 25 6.86 -7.08 11.02
N SER A 26 5.97 -8.06 11.23
CA SER A 26 4.68 -8.09 10.54
C SER A 26 3.77 -7.00 11.12
N SER A 27 3.67 -5.85 10.43
CA SER A 27 2.62 -4.87 10.67
C SER A 27 1.27 -5.38 10.12
N GLY A 28 0.77 -6.46 10.72
CA GLY A 28 -0.59 -6.93 10.51
C GLY A 28 -1.50 -6.25 11.51
N ASN A 29 -2.23 -5.22 11.09
CA ASN A 29 -3.36 -4.68 11.85
C ASN A 29 -4.49 -5.74 11.91
N ALA A 30 -4.33 -6.74 12.76
CA ALA A 30 -5.36 -7.69 13.12
C ALA A 30 -6.20 -7.10 14.26
N GLN A 31 -7.08 -6.12 13.94
CA GLN A 31 -8.16 -5.74 14.85
C GLN A 31 -9.18 -6.87 14.89
N GLY A 32 -9.34 -7.47 16.08
CA GLY A 32 -10.05 -8.72 16.33
C GLY A 32 -11.47 -8.81 15.76
N GLN A 33 -11.78 -9.99 15.22
CA GLN A 33 -13.11 -10.37 14.75
C GLN A 33 -14.01 -10.63 15.97
N GLY A 34 -14.91 -9.70 16.28
CA GLY A 34 -16.02 -9.99 17.19
C GLY A 34 -17.07 -10.88 16.53
N PRO A 35 -17.91 -11.60 17.30
CA PRO A 35 -19.04 -12.35 16.75
C PRO A 35 -20.00 -11.35 16.09
N GLY A 36 -20.11 -11.42 14.77
CA GLY A 36 -20.82 -10.43 13.97
C GLY A 36 -20.86 -10.85 12.50
N TRP A 37 -21.58 -10.07 11.69
CA TRP A 37 -21.88 -10.29 10.27
C TRP A 37 -20.63 -10.27 9.35
N GLY A 38 -19.44 -10.28 9.92
CA GLY A 38 -18.15 -10.25 9.23
C GLY A 38 -17.39 -8.94 9.43
N ALA A 39 -16.20 -8.90 8.86
CA ALA A 39 -15.39 -7.70 8.78
C ALA A 39 -15.61 -6.98 7.44
N GLY A 40 -15.67 -5.66 7.49
CA GLY A 40 -15.66 -4.78 6.32
C GLY A 40 -14.38 -3.95 6.27
N ILE A 41 -14.04 -3.43 5.09
CA ILE A 41 -12.91 -2.51 4.88
C ILE A 41 -13.43 -1.25 4.21
N VAL A 42 -13.06 -0.09 4.74
CA VAL A 42 -13.44 1.21 4.15
C VAL A 42 -12.72 1.42 2.82
N VAL A 43 -13.47 1.72 1.75
CA VAL A 43 -12.95 1.95 0.38
C VAL A 43 -13.26 3.33 -0.17
N ASP A 44 -14.23 4.04 0.41
CA ASP A 44 -14.61 5.39 -0.02
C ASP A 44 -14.69 6.35 1.16
N GLU A 45 -13.76 7.31 1.20
CA GLU A 45 -13.67 8.29 2.29
C GLU A 45 -14.83 9.30 2.28
N ARG A 46 -15.41 9.57 1.11
CA ARG A 46 -16.51 10.54 0.94
C ARG A 46 -17.78 10.03 1.61
N LEU A 47 -18.00 8.71 1.55
CA LEU A 47 -19.14 8.00 2.14
C LEU A 47 -18.84 7.41 3.53
N SER A 48 -17.58 7.42 3.97
CA SER A 48 -17.11 6.83 5.24
C SER A 48 -17.44 7.64 6.52
N VAL A 49 -18.63 8.22 6.58
CA VAL A 49 -19.06 9.05 7.71
C VAL A 49 -19.74 8.16 8.75
N LEU A 50 -19.08 7.94 9.89
CA LEU A 50 -19.64 7.22 11.04
C LEU A 50 -20.68 8.10 11.74
N ARG A 51 -21.91 7.61 11.84
CA ARG A 51 -23.06 8.35 12.38
C ARG A 51 -23.66 7.69 13.61
N ALA A 52 -24.35 8.48 14.42
CA ALA A 52 -25.07 7.99 15.59
C ALA A 52 -26.33 7.17 15.22
N SER A 53 -26.99 7.53 14.13
CA SER A 53 -28.19 6.88 13.58
C SER A 53 -27.98 6.46 12.12
N PRO A 54 -28.73 5.46 11.61
CA PRO A 54 -28.66 4.99 10.22
C PRO A 54 -29.40 5.93 9.26
N ASP A 55 -29.01 7.20 9.25
CA ASP A 55 -29.61 8.27 8.45
C ASP A 55 -28.50 9.15 7.85
N LEU A 56 -28.69 9.65 6.62
CA LEU A 56 -27.81 10.61 5.97
C LEU A 56 -27.74 11.94 6.74
N SER A 57 -28.80 12.31 7.46
CA SER A 57 -28.83 13.50 8.31
C SER A 57 -28.34 13.25 9.74
N GLY A 58 -28.13 11.97 10.10
CA GLY A 58 -27.77 11.57 11.46
C GLY A 58 -26.46 12.20 11.95
N LYS A 59 -26.39 12.52 13.26
CA LYS A 59 -25.23 13.17 13.90
C LYS A 59 -23.92 12.50 13.49
N LEU A 60 -23.01 13.29 12.90
CA LEU A 60 -21.66 12.86 12.54
C LEU A 60 -20.86 12.61 13.82
N LEU A 61 -20.37 11.38 13.98
CA LEU A 61 -19.47 11.01 15.07
C LEU A 61 -18.01 11.12 14.65
N ARG A 62 -17.68 10.59 13.46
CA ARG A 62 -16.31 10.59 12.93
C ARG A 62 -16.26 10.30 11.44
N ARG A 63 -15.25 10.77 10.73
CA ARG A 63 -14.89 10.26 9.39
C ARG A 63 -13.86 9.15 9.51
N ILE A 64 -14.04 8.06 8.77
CA ILE A 64 -13.16 6.89 8.86
C ILE A 64 -12.29 6.80 7.61
N GLY A 65 -10.98 6.88 7.77
CA GLY A 65 -10.05 6.78 6.65
C GLY A 65 -10.14 5.44 5.92
N ARG A 66 -9.81 5.46 4.63
CA ARG A 66 -9.76 4.28 3.75
C ARG A 66 -8.75 3.25 4.23
N GLY A 67 -9.03 1.98 3.93
CA GLY A 67 -8.23 0.84 4.35
C GLY A 67 -8.47 0.43 5.81
N ARG A 68 -9.24 1.19 6.58
CA ARG A 68 -9.62 0.80 7.95
C ARG A 68 -10.56 -0.40 7.92
N ALA A 69 -10.20 -1.44 8.66
CA ALA A 69 -11.08 -2.55 8.95
C ALA A 69 -12.12 -2.17 10.03
N VAL A 70 -13.34 -2.68 9.88
CA VAL A 70 -14.45 -2.51 10.83
C VAL A 70 -15.18 -3.83 11.03
N SER A 71 -15.71 -4.09 12.23
CA SER A 71 -16.58 -5.24 12.47
C SER A 71 -18.03 -4.85 12.25
N ILE A 72 -18.76 -5.61 11.45
CA ILE A 72 -20.17 -5.35 11.17
C ILE A 72 -21.03 -6.11 12.18
N THR A 73 -21.92 -5.39 12.86
CA THR A 73 -22.79 -5.95 13.91
C THR A 73 -24.26 -5.98 13.52
N GLY A 74 -24.65 -5.26 12.47
CA GLY A 74 -26.03 -5.24 11.98
C GLY A 74 -26.18 -4.46 10.68
N ARG A 75 -27.38 -4.50 10.10
CA ARG A 75 -27.73 -3.75 8.89
C ARG A 75 -29.15 -3.21 9.01
N ILE A 76 -29.36 -1.97 8.55
CA ILE A 76 -30.68 -1.34 8.48
C ILE A 76 -30.76 -0.55 7.17
N ARG A 77 -31.92 -0.57 6.51
CA ARG A 77 -32.20 0.32 5.38
C ARG A 77 -32.93 1.55 5.90
N SER A 78 -32.42 2.73 5.61
CA SER A 78 -33.05 4.01 5.97
C SER A 78 -34.37 4.18 5.19
N ARG A 79 -35.17 5.16 5.62
CA ARG A 79 -36.38 5.61 4.92
C ARG A 79 -36.08 6.02 3.48
N ASP A 80 -34.91 6.63 3.24
CA ASP A 80 -34.45 7.02 1.90
C ASP A 80 -33.91 5.85 1.06
N GLY A 81 -34.09 4.61 1.52
CA GLY A 81 -33.61 3.42 0.82
C GLY A 81 -32.09 3.21 0.89
N VAL A 82 -31.33 4.02 1.62
CA VAL A 82 -29.88 3.80 1.77
C VAL A 82 -29.62 2.67 2.77
N LEU A 83 -28.77 1.70 2.42
CA LEU A 83 -28.37 0.65 3.36
C LEU A 83 -27.23 1.14 4.25
N PHE A 84 -27.43 1.04 5.56
CA PHE A 84 -26.43 1.28 6.58
C PHE A 84 -26.02 -0.02 7.25
N TYR A 85 -24.74 -0.09 7.63
CA TYR A 85 -24.20 -1.10 8.51
C TYR A 85 -23.91 -0.49 9.87
N SER A 86 -24.38 -1.16 10.93
CA SER A 86 -23.88 -0.89 12.28
C SER A 86 -22.50 -1.49 12.38
N VAL A 87 -21.52 -0.68 12.76
CA VAL A 87 -20.11 -1.05 12.79
C VAL A 87 -19.48 -0.75 14.15
N LYS A 88 -18.53 -1.60 14.53
CA LYS A 88 -17.55 -1.34 15.58
C LYS A 88 -16.20 -1.08 14.90
N VAL A 89 -15.66 0.13 15.09
CA VAL A 89 -14.33 0.51 14.58
C VAL A 89 -13.26 0.19 15.63
N THR A 90 -13.56 0.49 16.89
CA THR A 90 -12.75 0.12 18.05
C THR A 90 -13.68 -0.32 19.18
N ARG A 91 -13.13 -0.73 20.34
CA ARG A 91 -13.93 -1.03 21.53
C ARG A 91 -14.81 0.14 21.98
N ARG A 92 -14.34 1.39 21.78
CA ARG A 92 -15.02 2.62 22.21
C ARG A 92 -15.70 3.39 21.07
N THR A 93 -15.49 2.98 19.82
CA THR A 93 -16.00 3.70 18.64
C THR A 93 -16.92 2.79 17.85
N ARG A 94 -18.21 3.11 17.87
CA ARG A 94 -19.28 2.41 17.14
C ARG A 94 -20.23 3.42 16.52
N GLY A 95 -20.98 2.98 15.52
CA GLY A 95 -21.98 3.80 14.85
C GLY A 95 -22.43 3.17 13.54
N TRP A 96 -23.02 3.96 12.68
CA TRP A 96 -23.56 3.54 11.40
C TRP A 96 -22.71 4.07 10.25
N LEU A 97 -22.41 3.22 9.27
CA LEU A 97 -21.74 3.57 8.02
C LEU A 97 -22.61 3.16 6.84
N GLN A 98 -22.59 3.94 5.77
CA GLN A 98 -23.22 3.54 4.52
C GLN A 98 -22.55 2.29 3.94
N LYS A 99 -23.35 1.38 3.39
CA LYS A 99 -22.88 0.15 2.74
C LYS A 99 -21.79 0.44 1.71
N ASP A 100 -22.01 1.44 0.86
CA ASP A 100 -21.15 1.69 -0.30
C ASP A 100 -19.75 2.20 0.08
N ALA A 101 -19.59 2.70 1.31
CA ALA A 101 -18.29 3.06 1.87
C ALA A 101 -17.41 1.84 2.22
N LEU A 102 -17.99 0.64 2.33
CA LEU A 102 -17.32 -0.58 2.79
C LEU A 102 -17.32 -1.66 1.71
N ILE A 103 -16.24 -2.43 1.59
CA ILE A 103 -16.26 -3.77 0.98
C ILE A 103 -16.34 -4.84 2.06
N LEU A 104 -16.90 -6.00 1.73
CA LEU A 104 -16.94 -7.17 2.59
C LEU A 104 -16.18 -8.32 1.90
N PRO A 105 -14.91 -8.58 2.21
CA PRO A 105 -14.07 -9.50 1.43
C PRO A 105 -14.61 -10.94 1.29
N ARG A 106 -15.42 -11.39 2.26
CA ARG A 106 -16.04 -12.73 2.26
C ARG A 106 -17.34 -12.81 1.46
N ARG A 107 -17.84 -11.69 0.92
CA ARG A 107 -19.07 -11.63 0.14
C ARG A 107 -18.74 -11.69 -1.34
N ALA A 108 -19.41 -12.59 -2.07
CA ALA A 108 -19.26 -12.72 -3.51
C ALA A 108 -19.57 -11.40 -4.25
N GLY A 109 -18.78 -11.10 -5.28
CA GLY A 109 -18.94 -9.92 -6.14
C GLY A 109 -18.41 -8.60 -5.57
N GLU A 110 -17.92 -8.58 -4.32
CA GLU A 110 -17.30 -7.38 -3.74
C GLU A 110 -15.96 -7.03 -4.39
N ASP A 111 -15.23 -8.02 -4.91
CA ASP A 111 -14.04 -7.81 -5.72
C ASP A 111 -14.38 -7.08 -7.03
N ALA A 112 -15.34 -7.59 -7.80
CA ALA A 112 -15.81 -6.93 -9.02
C ALA A 112 -16.35 -5.52 -8.74
N ARG A 113 -17.03 -5.31 -7.60
CA ARG A 113 -17.50 -3.97 -7.19
C ARG A 113 -16.33 -3.03 -6.90
N LEU A 114 -15.31 -3.48 -6.17
CA LEU A 114 -14.13 -2.66 -5.90
C LEU A 114 -13.34 -2.37 -7.17
N LEU A 115 -13.26 -3.31 -8.12
CA LEU A 115 -12.63 -3.06 -9.42
C LEU A 115 -13.36 -1.97 -10.21
N ARG A 116 -14.70 -1.96 -10.23
CA ARG A 116 -15.45 -0.86 -10.86
C ARG A 116 -15.13 0.49 -10.22
N LEU A 117 -15.09 0.52 -8.90
CA LEU A 117 -14.75 1.72 -8.13
C LEU A 117 -13.30 2.17 -8.39
N LEU A 118 -12.36 1.22 -8.52
CA LEU A 118 -10.97 1.46 -8.87
C LEU A 118 -10.84 2.12 -10.26
N ASN A 119 -11.52 1.57 -11.27
CA ASN A 119 -11.48 2.09 -12.64
C ASN A 119 -12.01 3.52 -12.74
N ALA A 120 -13.02 3.86 -11.93
CA ALA A 120 -13.56 5.22 -11.85
C ALA A 120 -12.71 6.19 -11.00
N SER A 121 -11.65 5.72 -10.34
CA SER A 121 -10.79 6.55 -9.50
C SER A 121 -9.61 7.11 -10.30
N ALA A 122 -9.06 8.25 -9.86
CA ALA A 122 -7.84 8.84 -10.42
C ALA A 122 -6.74 8.98 -9.36
N ASP A 123 -5.53 9.31 -9.80
CA ASP A 123 -4.39 9.67 -8.96
C ASP A 123 -4.13 8.69 -7.79
N PHE A 124 -3.85 9.24 -6.61
CA PHE A 124 -3.64 8.45 -5.40
C PHE A 124 -4.82 7.57 -5.03
N ASP A 125 -6.06 7.98 -5.36
CA ASP A 125 -7.23 7.21 -4.98
C ASP A 125 -7.25 5.85 -5.64
N ARG A 126 -6.82 5.81 -6.90
CA ARG A 126 -6.62 4.59 -7.67
C ARG A 126 -5.56 3.71 -7.00
N VAL A 127 -4.38 4.25 -6.67
CA VAL A 127 -3.30 3.50 -6.00
C VAL A 127 -3.77 2.91 -4.66
N ALA A 128 -4.40 3.71 -3.81
CA ALA A 128 -4.87 3.27 -2.49
C ALA A 128 -5.98 2.19 -2.59
N ARG A 129 -6.92 2.33 -3.54
CA ARG A 129 -7.98 1.33 -3.76
C ARG A 129 -7.43 0.03 -4.33
N ALA A 130 -6.48 0.10 -5.26
CA ALA A 130 -5.83 -1.09 -5.79
C ALA A 130 -5.05 -1.82 -4.69
N ARG A 131 -4.35 -1.10 -3.80
CA ARG A 131 -3.71 -1.72 -2.64
C ARG A 131 -4.72 -2.45 -1.75
N ILE A 132 -5.87 -1.84 -1.46
CA ILE A 132 -6.93 -2.51 -0.69
C ILE A 132 -7.39 -3.77 -1.40
N PHE A 133 -7.66 -3.70 -2.71
CA PHE A 133 -8.06 -4.87 -3.49
C PHE A 133 -7.04 -6.00 -3.36
N LEU A 134 -5.76 -5.70 -3.59
CA LEU A 134 -4.68 -6.68 -3.56
C LEU A 134 -4.51 -7.32 -2.18
N ASN A 135 -4.86 -6.62 -1.10
CA ASN A 135 -4.82 -7.17 0.25
C ASN A 135 -6.09 -7.96 0.60
N ALA A 136 -7.26 -7.46 0.20
CA ALA A 136 -8.55 -8.03 0.55
C ALA A 136 -8.91 -9.27 -0.27
N PHE A 137 -8.47 -9.34 -1.53
CA PHE A 137 -8.86 -10.37 -2.49
C PHE A 137 -7.65 -11.09 -3.11
N PRO A 138 -6.83 -11.80 -2.31
CA PRO A 138 -5.61 -12.44 -2.81
C PRO A 138 -5.86 -13.56 -3.83
N ARG A 139 -7.07 -14.16 -3.82
CA ARG A 139 -7.47 -15.27 -4.70
C ARG A 139 -8.42 -14.84 -5.82
N SER A 140 -8.72 -13.56 -5.97
CA SER A 140 -9.63 -13.11 -7.04
C SER A 140 -8.97 -13.33 -8.41
N PRO A 141 -9.71 -13.85 -9.41
CA PRO A 141 -9.20 -13.99 -10.78
C PRO A 141 -8.90 -12.64 -11.42
N LEU A 142 -9.45 -11.54 -10.88
CA LEU A 142 -9.23 -10.16 -11.36
C LEU A 142 -7.90 -9.57 -10.89
N ARG A 143 -7.16 -10.30 -10.04
CA ARG A 143 -5.91 -9.82 -9.43
C ARG A 143 -4.81 -9.43 -10.44
N PRO A 144 -4.55 -10.17 -11.55
CA PRO A 144 -3.55 -9.77 -12.54
C PRO A 144 -3.86 -8.39 -13.13
N GLY A 145 -5.11 -8.16 -13.55
CA GLY A 145 -5.59 -6.86 -14.02
C GLY A 145 -5.40 -5.74 -12.99
N VAL A 146 -5.71 -6.01 -11.72
CA VAL A 146 -5.51 -5.01 -10.65
C VAL A 146 -4.02 -4.73 -10.37
N LEU A 147 -3.14 -5.73 -10.44
CA LEU A 147 -1.69 -5.53 -10.30
C LEU A 147 -1.14 -4.63 -11.42
N LEU A 148 -1.65 -4.83 -12.64
CA LEU A 148 -1.27 -4.02 -13.79
C LEU A 148 -1.73 -2.58 -13.59
N LEU A 149 -3.02 -2.37 -13.28
CA LEU A 149 -3.59 -1.06 -12.95
C LEU A 149 -2.84 -0.37 -11.80
N PHE A 150 -2.42 -1.11 -10.78
CA PHE A 150 -1.64 -0.57 -9.66
C PHE A 150 -0.27 -0.06 -10.12
N GLY A 151 0.42 -0.81 -10.98
CA GLY A 151 1.72 -0.41 -11.52
C GLY A 151 1.61 0.80 -12.43
N ASP A 152 0.63 0.81 -13.33
CA ASP A 152 0.41 1.92 -14.26
C ASP A 152 -0.01 3.19 -13.51
N ALA A 153 -0.84 3.08 -12.47
CA ALA A 153 -1.19 4.20 -11.61
C ALA A 153 0.01 4.71 -10.79
N ALA A 154 0.91 3.83 -10.36
CA ALA A 154 2.14 4.21 -9.68
C ALA A 154 3.10 4.95 -10.61
N GLU A 155 3.30 4.48 -11.84
CA GLU A 155 4.14 5.17 -12.83
C GLU A 155 3.56 6.55 -13.19
N GLN A 156 2.24 6.64 -13.39
CA GLN A 156 1.59 7.93 -13.63
C GLN A 156 1.76 8.91 -12.45
N ALA A 157 1.69 8.40 -11.22
CA ALA A 157 1.96 9.20 -10.03
C ALA A 157 3.42 9.68 -9.98
N ALA A 158 4.37 8.87 -10.46
CA ALA A 158 5.78 9.24 -10.52
C ALA A 158 6.00 10.48 -11.39
N ILE A 159 5.28 10.59 -12.52
CA ILE A 159 5.30 11.78 -13.39
C ILE A 159 4.85 13.02 -12.62
N GLY A 160 3.68 12.97 -11.98
CA GLY A 160 3.15 14.10 -11.19
C GLY A 160 4.07 14.50 -10.04
N LEU A 161 4.60 13.53 -9.30
CA LEU A 161 5.55 13.76 -8.22
C LEU A 161 6.86 14.39 -8.70
N SER A 162 7.31 14.05 -9.90
CA SER A 162 8.53 14.63 -10.48
C SER A 162 8.35 16.12 -10.77
N HIS A 163 7.19 16.49 -11.33
CA HIS A 163 6.83 17.89 -11.56
C HIS A 163 6.69 18.64 -10.24
N ASP A 164 5.99 18.07 -9.25
CA ASP A 164 5.80 18.71 -7.95
C ASP A 164 7.12 18.89 -7.19
N ALA A 165 7.98 17.87 -7.17
CA ALA A 165 9.29 17.95 -6.54
C ALA A 165 10.16 19.01 -7.22
N SER A 166 10.19 19.04 -8.56
CA SER A 166 10.98 20.03 -9.31
C SER A 166 10.50 21.46 -9.07
N ARG A 167 9.19 21.67 -8.83
CA ARG A 167 8.65 22.99 -8.47
C ARG A 167 8.96 23.43 -7.04
N ARG A 168 9.06 22.48 -6.12
CA ARG A 168 9.24 22.77 -4.68
C ARG A 168 10.69 22.80 -4.23
N LEU A 169 11.56 22.05 -4.91
CA LEU A 169 12.98 21.96 -4.58
C LEU A 169 13.75 22.98 -5.42
N SER A 170 14.09 24.12 -4.81
CA SER A 170 14.88 25.17 -5.46
C SER A 170 16.31 24.71 -5.72
N ALA A 171 16.81 24.94 -6.95
CA ALA A 171 18.20 24.62 -7.29
C ALA A 171 19.19 25.40 -6.42
N ASP A 172 18.86 26.64 -6.10
CA ASP A 172 19.73 27.54 -5.31
C ASP A 172 19.82 27.05 -3.85
N GLU A 173 18.69 26.64 -3.25
CA GLU A 173 18.66 26.10 -1.89
C GLU A 173 19.38 24.74 -1.80
N MET A 174 19.32 23.93 -2.87
CA MET A 174 20.04 22.67 -2.94
C MET A 174 21.55 22.88 -3.11
N GLN A 175 21.98 23.91 -3.85
CA GLN A 175 23.40 24.25 -4.01
C GLN A 175 24.00 24.93 -2.79
N ALA A 176 23.19 25.67 -2.02
CA ALA A 176 23.62 26.31 -0.78
C ALA A 176 23.94 25.31 0.34
N ASN A 177 23.54 24.05 0.19
CA ASN A 177 23.84 22.97 1.11
C ASN A 177 24.82 21.98 0.46
N ASP A 178 25.73 21.41 1.25
CA ASP A 178 26.71 20.41 0.76
C ASP A 178 26.10 19.04 0.41
N ALA A 179 24.77 18.90 0.51
CA ALA A 179 24.09 17.64 0.24
C ALA A 179 23.92 17.40 -1.26
N PRO A 180 24.13 16.16 -1.76
CA PRO A 180 23.88 15.85 -3.16
C PRO A 180 22.43 16.15 -3.57
N SER A 181 22.22 16.75 -4.73
CA SER A 181 20.89 17.17 -5.22
C SER A 181 19.86 16.02 -5.25
N PHE A 182 20.28 14.80 -5.60
CA PHE A 182 19.40 13.63 -5.61
C PHE A 182 18.85 13.27 -4.23
N SER A 183 19.55 13.62 -3.14
CA SER A 183 19.10 13.38 -1.77
C SER A 183 17.83 14.16 -1.45
N TYR A 184 17.66 15.37 -1.98
CA TYR A 184 16.43 16.15 -1.79
C TYR A 184 15.22 15.49 -2.44
N PHE A 185 15.40 14.93 -3.64
CA PHE A 185 14.33 14.20 -4.33
C PHE A 185 13.96 12.91 -3.60
N LEU A 186 14.95 12.14 -3.12
CA LEU A 186 14.68 10.91 -2.36
C LEU A 186 14.02 11.17 -1.00
N ASN A 187 14.20 12.37 -0.43
CA ASN A 187 13.55 12.81 0.81
C ASN A 187 12.32 13.69 0.56
N TYR A 188 11.82 13.77 -0.67
CA TYR A 188 10.64 14.57 -0.99
C TYR A 188 9.38 13.98 -0.34
N SER A 189 8.77 14.70 0.60
CA SER A 189 7.62 14.22 1.40
C SER A 189 6.41 13.76 0.59
N GLY A 190 6.28 14.21 -0.67
CA GLY A 190 5.19 13.80 -1.56
C GLY A 190 5.16 12.29 -1.84
N ILE A 191 6.30 11.60 -1.77
CA ILE A 191 6.40 10.17 -2.02
C ILE A 191 5.86 9.32 -0.84
N ASP A 192 5.80 9.89 0.37
CA ASP A 192 5.48 9.14 1.61
C ASP A 192 4.10 8.49 1.57
N ARG A 193 3.10 9.19 1.03
CA ARG A 193 1.75 8.65 0.94
C ARG A 193 1.71 7.39 0.08
N TYR A 194 2.53 7.33 -0.97
CA TYR A 194 2.63 6.20 -1.89
C TYR A 194 3.48 5.07 -1.29
N ASN A 195 4.57 5.41 -0.57
CA ASN A 195 5.37 4.46 0.20
C ASN A 195 4.52 3.67 1.20
N ARG A 196 3.57 4.34 1.89
CA ARG A 196 2.61 3.67 2.79
C ARG A 196 1.65 2.72 2.06
N GLN A 197 1.42 2.93 0.76
CA GLN A 197 0.70 2.00 -0.10
C GLN A 197 1.62 0.95 -0.74
N GLY A 198 2.88 0.83 -0.30
CA GLY A 198 3.85 -0.12 -0.83
C GLY A 198 4.26 0.15 -2.27
N VAL A 199 4.14 1.39 -2.75
CA VAL A 199 4.76 1.84 -3.99
C VAL A 199 6.14 2.36 -3.65
N ARG A 200 7.17 1.97 -4.42
CA ARG A 200 8.52 2.53 -4.30
C ARG A 200 8.89 3.21 -5.60
N PHE A 201 9.59 4.33 -5.48
CA PHE A 201 10.10 5.06 -6.62
C PHE A 201 11.61 4.95 -6.70
N ALA A 202 12.12 4.70 -7.90
CA ALA A 202 13.50 4.94 -8.27
C ALA A 202 13.63 6.38 -8.78
N PHE A 203 14.79 7.00 -8.57
CA PHE A 203 15.07 8.35 -9.07
C PHE A 203 16.11 8.27 -10.19
N ASP A 204 15.73 8.74 -11.38
CA ASP A 204 16.62 8.96 -12.50
C ASP A 204 17.35 10.30 -12.27
N ARG A 205 18.66 10.22 -12.06
CA ARG A 205 19.52 11.38 -11.79
C ARG A 205 19.71 12.28 -13.01
N GLN A 206 19.73 11.71 -14.22
CA GLN A 206 19.94 12.46 -15.45
C GLN A 206 18.70 13.27 -15.80
N GLN A 207 17.52 12.65 -15.74
CA GLN A 207 16.27 13.31 -16.07
C GLN A 207 15.63 14.04 -14.89
N ARG A 208 16.14 13.81 -13.67
CA ARG A 208 15.57 14.32 -12.40
C ARG A 208 14.11 13.93 -12.22
N LYS A 209 13.78 12.67 -12.52
CA LYS A 209 12.41 12.14 -12.47
C LYS A 209 12.32 10.91 -11.59
N PHE A 210 11.17 10.73 -10.98
CA PHE A 210 10.78 9.49 -10.34
C PHE A 210 10.24 8.51 -11.38
N HIS A 211 10.55 7.24 -11.17
CA HIS A 211 9.97 6.10 -11.86
C HIS A 211 9.50 5.07 -10.86
N TYR A 212 8.41 4.37 -11.14
CA TYR A 212 7.98 3.25 -10.33
C TYR A 212 8.98 2.08 -10.43
N ASP A 213 9.25 1.39 -9.32
CA ASP A 213 10.22 0.28 -9.27
C ASP A 213 9.75 -1.01 -10.01
N GLY A 214 8.53 -1.01 -10.55
CA GLY A 214 7.96 -2.13 -11.30
C GLY A 214 7.64 -3.36 -10.46
N ALA A 215 7.54 -3.26 -9.13
CA ALA A 215 7.31 -4.41 -8.25
C ALA A 215 6.06 -5.23 -8.62
N SER A 216 4.95 -4.56 -8.93
CA SER A 216 3.70 -5.22 -9.33
C SER A 216 3.82 -5.90 -10.69
N TRP A 217 4.48 -5.29 -11.68
CA TRP A 217 4.73 -5.91 -12.98
C TRP A 217 5.59 -7.18 -12.84
N ARG A 218 6.61 -7.15 -11.99
CA ARG A 218 7.41 -8.34 -11.64
C ARG A 218 6.56 -9.41 -10.95
N GLU A 219 5.64 -9.02 -10.07
CA GLU A 219 4.69 -9.97 -9.45
C GLU A 219 3.79 -10.64 -10.49
N ILE A 220 3.28 -9.90 -11.49
CA ILE A 220 2.45 -10.46 -12.57
C ILE A 220 3.21 -11.53 -13.33
N ILE A 221 4.43 -11.24 -13.79
CA ILE A 221 5.23 -12.19 -14.57
C ILE A 221 5.53 -13.44 -13.75
N ARG A 222 5.83 -13.28 -12.46
CA ARG A 222 6.18 -14.40 -11.57
C ARG A 222 4.97 -15.27 -11.21
N ARG A 223 3.82 -14.67 -10.90
CA ARG A 223 2.64 -15.40 -10.38
C ARG A 223 1.62 -15.75 -11.46
N TYR A 224 1.56 -14.97 -12.53
CA TYR A 224 0.57 -15.09 -13.61
C TYR A 224 1.24 -15.09 -14.99
N PRO A 225 2.27 -15.92 -15.25
CA PRO A 225 3.11 -15.82 -16.46
C PRO A 225 2.37 -16.00 -17.80
N ARG A 226 1.19 -16.64 -17.78
CA ARG A 226 0.33 -16.94 -18.94
C ARG A 226 -0.84 -15.96 -19.12
N SER A 227 -0.99 -14.99 -18.23
CA SER A 227 -2.04 -13.97 -18.33
C SER A 227 -1.71 -12.95 -19.43
N PRO A 228 -2.70 -12.32 -20.08
CA PRO A 228 -2.44 -11.24 -21.03
C PRO A 228 -1.70 -10.07 -20.36
N GLU A 229 -1.99 -9.79 -19.08
CA GLU A 229 -1.31 -8.76 -18.31
C GLU A 229 0.20 -9.03 -18.13
N ALA A 230 0.64 -10.29 -18.19
CA ALA A 230 2.07 -10.60 -18.14
C ALA A 230 2.82 -10.16 -19.40
N ILE A 231 2.15 -10.12 -20.55
CA ILE A 231 2.75 -9.61 -21.80
C ILE A 231 2.99 -8.10 -21.65
N GLU A 232 1.99 -7.37 -21.20
CA GLU A 232 2.10 -5.93 -20.95
C GLU A 232 3.13 -5.62 -19.86
N ALA A 233 3.12 -6.36 -18.75
CA ALA A 233 4.09 -6.20 -17.66
C ALA A 233 5.55 -6.36 -18.13
N ARG A 234 5.82 -7.28 -19.06
CA ARG A 234 7.17 -7.43 -19.67
C ARG A 234 7.55 -6.21 -20.50
N GLN A 235 6.62 -5.64 -21.26
CA GLN A 235 6.86 -4.43 -22.05
C GLN A 235 7.14 -3.22 -21.16
N ARG A 236 6.36 -3.06 -20.07
CA ARG A 236 6.59 -2.00 -19.07
C ARG A 236 7.97 -2.11 -18.44
N LEU A 237 8.37 -3.31 -18.00
CA LEU A 237 9.69 -3.52 -17.39
C LEU A 237 10.85 -3.31 -18.37
N LYS A 238 10.71 -3.72 -19.63
CA LYS A 238 11.71 -3.44 -20.66
C LYS A 238 11.89 -1.92 -20.87
N SER A 239 10.79 -1.18 -20.86
CA SER A 239 10.83 0.28 -20.97
C SER A 239 11.51 0.91 -19.75
N LEU A 240 11.16 0.42 -18.55
CA LEU A 240 11.75 0.88 -17.29
C LEU A 240 13.26 0.59 -17.20
N SER A 241 13.73 -0.59 -17.62
CA SER A 241 15.15 -0.93 -17.57
C SER A 241 16.00 -0.04 -18.48
N VAL A 242 15.45 0.37 -19.63
CA VAL A 242 16.13 1.33 -20.53
C VAL A 242 16.29 2.69 -19.86
N VAL A 243 15.32 3.09 -19.03
CA VAL A 243 15.38 4.36 -18.29
C VAL A 243 16.37 4.27 -17.12
N LEU A 244 16.32 3.21 -16.31
CA LEU A 244 17.15 3.10 -15.10
C LEU A 244 18.62 2.77 -15.36
N THR A 245 18.98 2.28 -16.54
CA THR A 245 20.37 1.95 -16.90
C THR A 245 21.10 3.13 -17.54
N ARG A 246 20.37 4.21 -17.87
CA ARG A 246 20.97 5.46 -18.37
C ARG A 246 21.43 6.31 -17.19
#